data_AF-A0A0R0LRG5-F1
#
_entry.id   AF-A0A0R0LRG5-F1
#
_cell.length_a   1.000
_cell.length_b   1.000
_cell.length_c   1.000
_cell.angle_alpha   90.00
_cell.angle_beta   90.00
_cell.angle_gamma   90.00
#
_symmetry.space_group_name_H-M   'P 1'
#
loop_
_entity.id
_entity.type
_entity.pdbx_description
1 polymer ?
#
loop_
_entity_poly.entity_id
_entity_poly.type
_entity_poly.pdbx_seq_one_letter_code
_entity_poly.pdbx_strand_id
1 'polypeptide(L)'
;MKGHSTVKTILKSLFIILQCLFITLSVILSIFIIILYSKLKEYLDISLKPVIISLFISFLYLVIPLIGLLFILKRRKTFIYLYNVLLIICMNVDLLIVSMEYFIIKNTINYTNERWKKLTNNQKQHIQEKLECCGFFSINDRAVPSSNCGNNGVLSKKKNNSLPCKDVFLGIVEGIRKKLTRSIIILFMIKSLAIAIGFIINNKKKKKKLRVKYNKSSHRLEIK
;
A
#
# COMPACT_ATOMS: atom_id res chain seq x y z
N MET A 1 35.70 -15.92 17.73
CA MET A 1 34.55 -15.66 16.81
C MET A 1 33.22 -15.36 17.55
N LYS A 2 33.20 -14.45 18.55
CA LYS A 2 31.95 -14.08 19.28
C LYS A 2 31.05 -13.10 18.49
N GLY A 3 31.61 -12.28 17.60
CA GLY A 3 30.84 -11.26 16.86
C GLY A 3 29.78 -11.83 15.91
N HIS A 4 30.03 -12.98 15.27
CA HIS A 4 29.11 -13.56 14.28
C HIS A 4 27.79 -14.06 14.89
N SER A 5 27.79 -14.54 16.13
CA SER A 5 26.56 -14.94 16.84
C SER A 5 25.72 -13.72 17.21
N THR A 6 26.35 -12.64 17.66
CA THR A 6 25.67 -11.39 18.06
C THR A 6 24.98 -10.73 16.88
N VAL A 7 25.67 -10.57 15.74
CA VAL A 7 25.10 -9.98 14.51
C VAL A 7 23.87 -10.76 14.03
N LYS A 8 23.91 -12.10 14.08
CA LYS A 8 22.78 -12.93 13.66
C LYS A 8 21.56 -12.78 14.56
N THR A 9 21.75 -12.60 15.86
CA THR A 9 20.66 -12.36 16.82
C THR A 9 20.03 -10.99 16.59
N ILE A 10 20.85 -9.96 16.37
CA ILE A 10 20.38 -8.60 16.05
C ILE A 10 19.54 -8.62 14.76
N LEU A 11 20.04 -9.23 13.68
CA LEU A 11 19.32 -9.31 12.40
C LEU A 11 17.98 -10.04 12.52
N LYS A 12 17.90 -11.09 13.33
CA LYS A 12 16.63 -11.77 13.61
C LYS A 12 15.65 -10.89 14.36
N SER A 13 16.13 -10.19 15.39
CA SER A 13 15.30 -9.25 16.15
C SER A 13 14.73 -8.17 15.24
N LEU A 14 15.60 -7.54 14.44
CA LEU A 14 15.22 -6.54 13.44
C LEU A 14 14.18 -7.09 12.45
N PHE A 15 14.38 -8.31 11.95
CA PHE A 15 13.44 -8.95 11.04
C PHE A 15 12.06 -9.19 11.67
N ILE A 16 12.02 -9.63 12.93
CA ILE A 16 10.76 -9.83 13.69
C ILE A 16 10.04 -8.50 13.89
N ILE A 17 10.75 -7.47 14.34
CA ILE A 17 10.20 -6.11 14.51
C ILE A 17 9.59 -5.64 13.20
N LEU A 18 10.28 -5.89 12.08
CA LEU A 18 9.79 -5.51 10.76
C LEU A 18 8.51 -6.24 10.35
N GLN A 19 8.40 -7.55 10.62
CA GLN A 19 7.16 -8.28 10.35
C GLN A 19 6.01 -7.78 11.23
N CYS A 20 6.26 -7.50 12.51
CA CYS A 20 5.26 -6.94 13.40
C CYS A 20 4.75 -5.58 12.91
N LEU A 21 5.65 -4.71 12.44
CA LEU A 21 5.29 -3.43 11.82
C LEU A 21 4.40 -3.62 10.58
N PHE A 22 4.71 -4.59 9.72
CA PHE A 22 3.87 -4.86 8.54
C PHE A 22 2.49 -5.40 8.91
N ILE A 23 2.39 -6.24 9.96
CA ILE A 23 1.11 -6.72 10.46
C ILE A 23 0.26 -5.55 10.97
N THR A 24 0.84 -4.68 11.81
CA THR A 24 0.09 -3.54 12.35
C THR A 24 -0.36 -2.58 11.26
N LEU A 25 0.51 -2.26 10.30
CA LEU A 25 0.15 -1.43 9.14
C LEU A 25 -0.99 -2.05 8.31
N SER A 26 -0.97 -3.36 8.08
CA SER A 26 -2.00 -4.06 7.29
C SER A 26 -3.36 -4.07 7.99
N VAL A 27 -3.37 -4.26 9.32
CA VAL A 27 -4.61 -4.18 10.12
C VAL A 27 -5.17 -2.77 10.10
N ILE A 28 -4.34 -1.76 10.35
CA ILE A 28 -4.75 -0.35 10.31
C ILE A 28 -5.31 0.02 8.93
N LEU A 29 -4.64 -0.39 7.85
CA LEU A 29 -5.09 -0.15 6.49
C LEU A 29 -6.46 -0.79 6.21
N SER A 30 -6.66 -2.04 6.66
CA SER A 30 -7.92 -2.75 6.50
C SER A 30 -9.08 -2.03 7.20
N ILE A 31 -8.86 -1.62 8.46
CA ILE A 31 -9.85 -0.85 9.24
C ILE A 31 -10.15 0.48 8.54
N PHE A 32 -9.11 1.19 8.09
CA PHE A 32 -9.27 2.45 7.38
C PHE A 32 -10.10 2.30 6.09
N ILE A 33 -9.86 1.26 5.29
CA ILE A 33 -10.64 0.97 4.07
C ILE A 33 -12.11 0.74 4.41
N ILE A 34 -12.41 -0.02 5.47
CA ILE A 34 -13.79 -0.31 5.89
C ILE A 34 -14.49 0.97 6.35
N ILE A 35 -13.85 1.75 7.22
CA ILE A 35 -14.42 3.01 7.73
C ILE A 35 -14.65 3.99 6.58
N LEU A 36 -13.67 4.13 5.69
CA LEU A 36 -13.75 5.01 4.54
C LEU A 36 -14.89 4.59 3.61
N TYR A 37 -15.03 3.29 3.35
CA TYR A 37 -16.13 2.76 2.54
C TYR A 37 -17.50 3.04 3.17
N SER A 38 -17.67 2.75 4.47
CA SER A 38 -18.93 2.99 5.16
C SER A 38 -19.38 4.44 5.06
N LYS A 39 -18.46 5.38 5.28
CA LYS A 39 -18.75 6.81 5.10
C LYS A 39 -19.05 7.13 3.64
N LEU A 40 -18.20 6.72 2.71
CA LEU A 40 -18.39 7.06 1.30
C LEU A 40 -19.65 6.46 0.69
N LYS A 41 -20.06 5.26 1.10
CA LYS A 41 -21.28 4.60 0.61
C LYS A 41 -22.52 5.42 0.96
N GLU A 42 -22.58 5.94 2.19
CA GLU A 42 -23.67 6.78 2.68
C GLU A 42 -23.85 8.04 1.81
N TYR A 43 -22.74 8.68 1.39
CA TYR A 43 -22.79 9.95 0.66
C TYR A 43 -22.77 9.82 -0.86
N LEU A 44 -22.09 8.82 -1.42
CA LEU A 44 -21.68 8.77 -2.82
C LEU A 44 -22.05 7.48 -3.52
N ASP A 45 -22.84 6.60 -2.90
CA ASP A 45 -23.32 5.32 -3.45
C ASP A 45 -22.24 4.61 -4.29
N ILE A 46 -21.11 4.32 -3.63
CA ILE A 46 -19.92 3.78 -4.28
C ILE A 46 -20.07 2.28 -4.45
N SER A 47 -19.69 1.79 -5.65
CA SER A 47 -19.67 0.36 -5.95
C SER A 47 -18.77 -0.42 -4.98
N LEU A 48 -19.20 -1.62 -4.60
CA LEU A 48 -18.47 -2.51 -3.68
C LEU A 48 -17.17 -3.08 -4.28
N LYS A 49 -17.09 -3.19 -5.62
CA LYS A 49 -15.97 -3.83 -6.34
C LYS A 49 -14.57 -3.32 -5.96
N PRO A 50 -14.26 -2.01 -6.03
CA PRO A 50 -12.93 -1.49 -5.66
C PRO A 50 -12.57 -1.79 -4.20
N VAL A 51 -13.57 -1.81 -3.31
CA VAL A 51 -13.34 -2.07 -1.87
C VAL A 51 -12.95 -3.52 -1.63
N ILE A 52 -13.60 -4.47 -2.31
CA ILE A 52 -13.21 -5.89 -2.24
C ILE A 52 -11.76 -6.07 -2.71
N ILE A 53 -11.38 -5.43 -3.82
CA ILE A 53 -10.02 -5.50 -4.35
C ILE A 53 -9.01 -4.93 -3.34
N SER A 54 -9.30 -3.76 -2.77
CA SER A 54 -8.43 -3.15 -1.75
C SER A 54 -8.31 -4.00 -0.49
N LEU A 55 -9.40 -4.61 -0.02
CA LEU A 55 -9.37 -5.52 1.12
C LEU A 55 -8.58 -6.80 0.84
N PHE A 56 -8.71 -7.36 -0.38
CA PHE A 56 -7.93 -8.52 -0.80
C PHE A 56 -6.44 -8.22 -0.81
N ILE A 57 -6.03 -7.06 -1.35
CA ILE A 57 -4.64 -6.60 -1.30
C ILE A 57 -4.19 -6.48 0.16
N SER A 58 -4.97 -5.80 1.00
CA SER A 58 -4.64 -5.64 2.43
C SER A 58 -4.48 -6.98 3.16
N PHE A 59 -5.30 -7.98 2.82
CA PHE A 59 -5.18 -9.33 3.32
C PHE A 59 -3.87 -10.02 2.89
N LEU A 60 -3.46 -9.88 1.63
CA LEU A 60 -2.15 -10.40 1.18
C LEU A 60 -1.01 -9.77 1.97
N TYR A 61 -1.10 -8.46 2.21
CA TYR A 61 -0.14 -7.70 3.03
C TYR A 61 -0.10 -8.17 4.50
N LEU A 62 -1.19 -8.74 5.02
CA LEU A 62 -1.24 -9.37 6.34
C LEU A 62 -0.63 -10.79 6.34
N VAL A 63 -0.90 -11.59 5.30
CA VAL A 63 -0.45 -12.98 5.24
C VAL A 63 1.07 -13.10 5.09
N ILE A 64 1.69 -12.23 4.29
CA ILE A 64 3.15 -12.25 4.04
C ILE A 64 3.99 -12.15 5.32
N PRO A 65 3.78 -11.17 6.21
CA PRO A 65 4.57 -11.08 7.43
C PRO A 65 4.30 -12.22 8.42
N LEU A 66 3.10 -12.81 8.42
CA LEU A 66 2.83 -14.03 9.19
C LEU A 66 3.69 -15.21 8.69
N ILE A 67 3.82 -15.38 7.37
CA ILE A 67 4.74 -16.37 6.78
C ILE A 67 6.19 -16.03 7.14
N GLY A 68 6.56 -14.75 7.15
CA GLY A 68 7.87 -14.28 7.61
C GLY A 68 8.19 -14.67 9.05
N LEU A 69 7.23 -14.54 9.97
CA LEU A 69 7.38 -15.00 11.35
C LEU A 69 7.50 -16.53 11.43
N LEU A 70 6.67 -17.26 10.68
CA LEU A 70 6.74 -18.73 10.61
C LEU A 70 8.09 -19.22 10.06
N PHE A 71 8.71 -18.49 9.14
CA PHE A 71 10.06 -18.75 8.67
C PHE A 71 11.08 -18.77 9.83
N ILE A 72 11.05 -17.76 10.71
CA ILE A 72 11.97 -17.66 11.84
C ILE A 72 11.74 -18.78 12.86
N LEU A 73 10.46 -19.08 13.14
CA LEU A 73 10.06 -20.08 14.14
C LEU A 73 10.31 -21.51 13.69
N LYS A 74 9.79 -21.91 12.51
CA LYS A 74 9.82 -23.30 12.04
C LYS A 74 11.09 -23.68 11.27
N ARG A 75 11.88 -22.70 10.81
CA ARG A 75 13.14 -22.89 10.06
C ARG A 75 13.08 -23.88 8.88
N ARG A 76 11.90 -24.14 8.30
CA ARG A 76 11.74 -24.99 7.12
C ARG A 76 12.06 -24.18 5.86
N LYS A 77 12.81 -24.76 4.92
CA LYS A 77 13.18 -24.10 3.66
C LYS A 77 11.96 -23.67 2.84
N THR A 78 10.86 -24.41 2.91
CA THR A 78 9.61 -24.10 2.22
C THR A 78 9.05 -22.72 2.59
N PHE A 79 9.05 -22.36 3.88
CA PHE A 79 8.56 -21.04 4.31
C PHE A 79 9.44 -19.89 3.81
N ILE A 80 10.74 -20.13 3.63
CA ILE A 80 11.68 -19.14 3.11
C ILE A 80 11.39 -18.86 1.64
N TYR A 81 11.26 -19.94 0.87
CA TYR A 81 10.93 -19.84 -0.55
C TYR A 81 9.58 -19.16 -0.76
N LEU A 82 8.55 -19.61 -0.02
CA LEU A 82 7.21 -19.04 -0.08
C LEU A 82 7.20 -17.55 0.28
N TYR A 83 7.87 -17.17 1.37
CA TYR A 83 7.99 -15.77 1.78
C TYR A 83 8.64 -14.90 0.70
N ASN A 84 9.76 -15.34 0.14
CA ASN A 84 10.49 -14.58 -0.87
C ASN A 84 9.69 -14.44 -2.17
N VAL A 85 9.05 -15.53 -2.64
CA VAL A 85 8.23 -15.49 -3.86
C VAL A 85 7.05 -14.53 -3.68
N LEU A 86 6.33 -14.62 -2.56
CA LEU A 86 5.20 -13.73 -2.29
C LEU A 86 5.64 -12.26 -2.16
N LEU A 87 6.77 -11.99 -1.51
CA LEU A 87 7.31 -10.63 -1.43
C LEU A 87 7.68 -10.07 -2.80
N ILE A 88 8.34 -10.87 -3.66
CA ILE A 88 8.69 -10.45 -5.02
C ILE A 88 7.42 -10.15 -5.82
N ILE A 89 6.38 -11.00 -5.73
CA ILE A 89 5.10 -10.74 -6.38
C ILE A 89 4.51 -9.40 -5.90
N CYS A 90 4.47 -9.17 -4.58
CA CYS A 90 3.98 -7.90 -4.04
C CYS A 90 4.81 -6.69 -4.49
N MET A 91 6.14 -6.81 -4.57
CA MET A 91 7.00 -5.74 -5.07
C MET A 91 6.73 -5.44 -6.55
N ASN A 92 6.43 -6.44 -7.37
CA ASN A 92 6.02 -6.22 -8.76
C ASN A 92 4.65 -5.54 -8.85
N VAL A 93 3.70 -5.93 -7.99
CA VAL A 93 2.40 -5.24 -7.90
C VAL A 93 2.58 -3.77 -7.53
N ASP A 94 3.46 -3.45 -6.57
CA ASP A 94 3.75 -2.07 -6.19
C ASP A 94 4.29 -1.24 -7.36
N LEU A 95 5.21 -1.82 -8.15
CA LEU A 95 5.73 -1.18 -9.36
C LEU A 95 4.65 -0.95 -10.41
N LEU A 96 3.75 -1.94 -10.59
CA LEU A 96 2.61 -1.80 -11.50
C LEU A 96 1.67 -0.68 -11.05
N ILE A 97 1.36 -0.59 -9.76
CA ILE A 97 0.51 0.47 -9.20
C ILE A 97 1.12 1.84 -9.52
N VAL A 98 2.41 2.03 -9.25
CA VAL A 98 3.12 3.29 -9.53
C VAL A 98 3.12 3.60 -11.04
N SER A 99 3.32 2.60 -11.89
CA SER A 99 3.34 2.80 -13.35
C SER A 99 1.97 3.21 -13.92
N MET A 100 0.88 2.73 -13.32
CA MET A 100 -0.49 3.02 -13.78
C MET A 100 -1.03 4.38 -13.29
N GLU A 101 -0.31 5.07 -12.40
CA GLU A 101 -0.77 6.33 -11.80
C GLU A 101 -1.10 7.42 -12.84
N TYR A 102 -0.32 7.51 -13.93
CA TYR A 102 -0.56 8.50 -14.98
C TYR A 102 -1.92 8.30 -15.64
N PHE A 103 -2.27 7.05 -15.93
CA PHE A 103 -3.55 6.71 -16.55
C PHE A 103 -4.73 7.02 -15.63
N ILE A 104 -4.57 6.76 -14.33
CA ILE A 104 -5.58 7.06 -13.30
C ILE A 104 -5.87 8.56 -13.27
N ILE A 105 -4.85 9.42 -13.26
CA ILE A 105 -5.06 10.88 -13.24
C ILE A 105 -5.78 11.34 -14.50
N LYS A 106 -5.31 10.90 -15.67
CA LYS A 106 -5.93 11.29 -16.95
C LYS A 106 -7.43 10.93 -16.99
N ASN A 107 -7.78 9.75 -16.46
CA ASN A 107 -9.18 9.31 -16.42
C ASN A 107 -9.99 9.86 -15.25
N THR A 108 -9.34 10.45 -14.24
CA THR A 108 -10.01 11.01 -13.05
C THR A 108 -11.01 12.08 -13.46
N ILE A 109 -10.69 12.95 -14.42
CA ILE A 109 -11.60 14.02 -14.85
C ILE A 109 -12.88 13.43 -15.45
N ASN A 110 -12.74 12.47 -16.37
CA ASN A 110 -13.89 11.83 -17.00
C ASN A 110 -14.72 11.05 -15.98
N TYR A 111 -14.07 10.30 -15.10
CA TYR A 111 -14.73 9.53 -14.06
C TYR A 111 -15.49 10.42 -13.07
N THR A 112 -14.85 11.47 -12.58
CA THR A 112 -15.48 12.42 -11.63
C THR A 112 -16.59 13.21 -12.29
N ASN A 113 -16.47 13.57 -13.57
CA ASN A 113 -17.55 14.20 -14.33
C ASN A 113 -18.77 13.29 -14.44
N GLU A 114 -18.56 12.03 -14.87
CA GLU A 114 -19.63 11.04 -14.98
C GLU A 114 -20.29 10.75 -13.64
N ARG A 115 -19.51 10.68 -12.56
CA ARG A 115 -20.07 10.54 -11.22
C ARG A 115 -20.87 11.79 -10.84
N TRP A 116 -20.36 12.98 -11.11
CA TRP A 116 -21.03 14.26 -10.83
C TRP A 116 -22.40 14.36 -11.50
N LYS A 117 -22.55 13.84 -12.73
CA LYS A 117 -23.87 13.78 -13.42
C LYS A 117 -24.91 13.01 -12.62
N LYS A 118 -24.47 11.91 -11.99
CA LYS A 118 -25.31 10.95 -11.28
C LYS A 118 -25.56 11.33 -9.82
N LEU A 119 -24.99 12.43 -9.32
CA LEU A 119 -25.24 12.91 -7.97
C LEU A 119 -26.56 13.68 -7.90
N THR A 120 -27.31 13.43 -6.82
CA THR A 120 -28.49 14.23 -6.45
C THR A 120 -28.09 15.65 -6.07
N ASN A 121 -29.05 16.59 -6.09
CA ASN A 121 -28.79 17.97 -5.74
C ASN A 121 -28.27 18.12 -4.29
N ASN A 122 -28.81 17.34 -3.36
CA ASN A 122 -28.36 17.34 -1.96
C ASN A 122 -26.90 16.87 -1.83
N GLN A 123 -26.50 15.84 -2.60
CA GLN A 123 -25.12 15.37 -2.62
C GLN A 123 -24.16 16.42 -3.22
N LYS A 124 -24.56 17.07 -4.32
CA LYS A 124 -23.76 18.14 -4.94
C LYS A 124 -23.61 19.33 -3.98
N GLN A 125 -24.70 19.75 -3.34
CA GLN A 125 -24.67 20.80 -2.33
C GLN A 125 -23.70 20.44 -1.20
N HIS A 126 -23.80 19.23 -0.64
CA HIS A 126 -22.91 18.79 0.43
C HIS A 126 -21.43 18.83 0.03
N ILE A 127 -21.10 18.38 -1.19
CA ILE A 127 -19.73 18.41 -1.70
C ILE A 127 -19.24 19.85 -1.91
N GLN A 128 -20.05 20.70 -2.53
CA GLN A 128 -19.74 22.12 -2.76
C GLN A 128 -19.51 22.88 -1.44
N GLU A 129 -20.27 22.55 -0.40
CA GLU A 129 -20.10 23.14 0.94
C GLU A 129 -18.82 22.64 1.62
N LYS A 130 -18.57 21.32 1.59
CA LYS A 130 -17.41 20.71 2.25
C LYS A 130 -16.08 21.00 1.57
N LEU A 131 -16.06 21.12 0.26
CA LEU A 131 -14.86 21.35 -0.54
C LEU A 131 -14.69 22.81 -0.97
N GLU A 132 -15.60 23.70 -0.56
CA GLU A 132 -15.59 25.11 -0.92
C GLU A 132 -15.46 25.36 -2.43
N CYS A 133 -16.15 24.54 -3.23
CA CYS A 133 -16.11 24.56 -4.69
C CYS A 133 -17.50 24.75 -5.28
N CYS A 134 -17.57 25.12 -6.55
CA CYS A 134 -18.84 25.42 -7.22
C CYS A 134 -18.86 24.92 -8.65
N GLY A 135 -19.93 24.22 -9.04
CA GLY A 135 -20.05 23.56 -10.34
C GLY A 135 -18.89 22.59 -10.64
N PHE A 136 -18.97 21.86 -11.76
CA PHE A 136 -17.94 20.86 -12.07
C PHE A 136 -16.80 21.43 -12.94
N PHE A 137 -17.04 21.71 -14.23
CA PHE A 137 -16.01 22.26 -15.13
C PHE A 137 -15.79 23.77 -14.94
N SER A 138 -16.86 24.48 -14.60
CA SER A 138 -16.88 25.90 -14.31
C SER A 138 -17.78 26.16 -13.10
N ILE A 139 -17.70 27.35 -12.53
CA ILE A 139 -18.47 27.77 -11.34
C ILE A 139 -19.98 27.60 -11.55
N ASN A 140 -20.44 27.71 -12.80
CA ASN A 140 -21.86 27.67 -13.15
C ASN A 140 -22.27 26.31 -13.76
N ASP A 141 -21.33 25.39 -14.02
CA ASP A 141 -21.62 24.10 -14.65
C ASP A 141 -22.33 23.14 -13.68
N ARG A 142 -23.65 22.97 -13.87
CA ARG A 142 -24.51 22.08 -13.06
C ARG A 142 -24.33 22.32 -11.56
N ALA A 143 -24.11 23.59 -11.19
CA ALA A 143 -23.99 24.03 -9.82
C ALA A 143 -25.37 23.99 -9.16
N VAL A 144 -25.39 23.59 -7.89
CA VAL A 144 -26.59 23.63 -7.06
C VAL A 144 -26.46 24.80 -6.09
N PRO A 145 -27.55 25.53 -5.76
CA PRO A 145 -27.51 26.56 -4.72
C PRO A 145 -26.95 25.98 -3.42
N SER A 146 -25.97 26.66 -2.83
CA SER A 146 -25.35 26.27 -1.56
C SER A 146 -24.84 27.50 -0.83
N SER A 147 -24.38 27.36 0.42
CA SER A 147 -23.77 28.49 1.13
C SER A 147 -22.57 29.11 0.39
N ASN A 148 -21.89 28.31 -0.44
CA ASN A 148 -20.73 28.71 -1.25
C ASN A 148 -21.07 29.03 -2.70
N CYS A 149 -22.27 28.68 -3.17
CA CYS A 149 -22.72 28.83 -4.55
C CYS A 149 -24.02 29.63 -4.59
N GLY A 150 -23.98 30.80 -5.24
CA GLY A 150 -25.14 31.69 -5.23
C GLY A 150 -26.40 31.09 -5.84
N ASN A 151 -27.53 31.71 -5.49
CA ASN A 151 -28.83 31.31 -6.01
C ASN A 151 -28.80 31.42 -7.55
N ASN A 152 -29.26 30.36 -8.22
CA ASN A 152 -29.30 30.22 -9.69
C ASN A 152 -27.95 30.06 -10.40
N GLY A 153 -26.89 29.64 -9.71
CA GLY A 153 -25.58 29.43 -10.34
C GLY A 153 -24.92 30.74 -10.80
N VAL A 154 -25.41 31.89 -10.31
CA VAL A 154 -24.76 33.18 -10.44
C VAL A 154 -24.03 33.42 -9.12
N LEU A 155 -22.72 33.69 -9.21
CA LEU A 155 -21.85 33.95 -8.06
C LEU A 155 -22.55 34.82 -7.02
N SER A 156 -22.79 34.27 -5.83
CA SER A 156 -23.10 35.10 -4.67
C SER A 156 -21.90 36.03 -4.48
N LYS A 157 -22.14 37.34 -4.50
CA LYS A 157 -21.21 38.48 -4.28
C LYS A 157 -20.23 38.34 -3.08
N LYS A 158 -20.29 37.25 -2.32
CA LYS A 158 -19.64 37.06 -1.02
C LYS A 158 -18.31 36.27 -1.06
N LYS A 159 -17.91 35.66 -2.18
CA LYS A 159 -16.55 35.06 -2.33
C LYS A 159 -16.14 35.06 -3.81
N ASN A 160 -15.32 36.04 -4.23
CA ASN A 160 -14.73 36.12 -5.58
C ASN A 160 -13.71 34.99 -5.89
N ASN A 161 -13.59 33.97 -5.04
CA ASN A 161 -12.54 32.94 -5.09
C ASN A 161 -13.08 31.50 -5.20
N SER A 162 -14.36 31.31 -5.54
CA SER A 162 -14.92 29.95 -5.71
C SER A 162 -14.30 29.27 -6.93
N LEU A 163 -13.65 28.13 -6.73
CA LEU A 163 -13.02 27.34 -7.79
C LEU A 163 -13.99 26.25 -8.32
N PRO A 164 -13.85 25.81 -9.58
CA PRO A 164 -14.55 24.64 -10.09
C PRO A 164 -14.20 23.39 -9.27
N CYS A 165 -15.18 22.54 -8.97
CA CYS A 165 -14.92 21.31 -8.21
C CYS A 165 -13.96 20.35 -8.93
N LYS A 166 -13.86 20.41 -10.27
CA LYS A 166 -12.86 19.66 -11.04
C LYS A 166 -11.44 19.97 -10.57
N ASP A 167 -11.10 21.24 -10.36
CA ASP A 167 -9.75 21.65 -9.99
C ASP A 167 -9.42 21.24 -8.55
N VAL A 168 -10.41 21.32 -7.65
CA VAL A 168 -10.28 20.82 -6.28
C VAL A 168 -10.09 19.31 -6.25
N PHE A 169 -10.87 18.54 -7.02
CA PHE A 169 -10.70 17.09 -7.12
C PHE A 169 -9.34 16.70 -7.69
N LEU A 170 -8.88 17.38 -8.74
CA LEU A 170 -7.55 17.16 -9.31
C LEU A 170 -6.46 17.46 -8.29
N GLY A 171 -6.55 18.59 -7.57
CA GLY A 171 -5.59 18.93 -6.53
C GLY A 171 -5.53 17.90 -5.40
N ILE A 172 -6.69 17.39 -4.96
CA ILE A 172 -6.76 16.30 -3.97
C ILE A 172 -6.10 15.03 -4.51
N VAL A 173 -6.44 14.61 -5.74
CA VAL A 173 -5.92 13.39 -6.34
C VAL A 173 -4.41 13.47 -6.57
N GLU A 174 -3.90 14.61 -7.05
CA GLU A 174 -2.46 14.83 -7.23
C GLU A 174 -1.71 14.86 -5.90
N GLY A 175 -2.29 15.49 -4.88
CA GLY A 175 -1.74 15.52 -3.53
C GLY A 175 -1.67 14.13 -2.90
N ILE A 176 -2.74 13.34 -3.03
CA ILE A 176 -2.78 11.95 -2.58
C ILE A 176 -1.77 11.11 -3.36
N ARG A 177 -1.70 11.24 -4.69
CA ARG A 177 -0.72 10.53 -5.53
C ARG A 177 0.69 10.75 -4.99
N LYS A 178 1.14 12.01 -4.87
CA LYS A 178 2.52 12.31 -4.46
C LYS A 178 2.88 11.65 -3.13
N LYS A 179 1.94 11.64 -2.18
CA LYS A 179 2.11 10.96 -0.88
C LYS A 179 2.14 9.44 -1.05
N LEU A 180 1.20 8.87 -1.82
CA LEU A 180 1.08 7.44 -2.07
C LEU A 180 2.32 6.88 -2.77
N THR A 181 2.78 7.49 -3.86
CA THR A 181 3.98 7.07 -4.60
C THR A 181 5.20 7.04 -3.69
N ARG A 182 5.39 8.10 -2.87
CA ARG A 182 6.47 8.17 -1.89
C ARG A 182 6.38 7.04 -0.87
N SER A 183 5.18 6.77 -0.34
CA SER A 183 4.96 5.67 0.59
C SER A 183 5.24 4.30 -0.03
N ILE A 184 4.82 4.07 -1.28
CA ILE A 184 5.06 2.82 -2.01
C ILE A 184 6.57 2.60 -2.21
N ILE A 185 7.32 3.62 -2.62
CA ILE A 185 8.78 3.53 -2.78
C ILE A 185 9.45 3.16 -1.45
N ILE A 186 9.05 3.79 -0.35
CA ILE A 186 9.57 3.45 0.98
C ILE A 186 9.26 1.99 1.33
N LEU A 187 8.03 1.53 1.12
CA LEU A 187 7.65 0.14 1.36
C LEU A 187 8.45 -0.84 0.49
N PHE A 188 8.70 -0.51 -0.77
CA PHE A 188 9.52 -1.31 -1.67
C PHE A 188 10.96 -1.47 -1.16
N MET A 189 11.58 -0.38 -0.69
CA MET A 189 12.93 -0.42 -0.12
C MET A 189 12.98 -1.27 1.16
N ILE A 190 11.97 -1.14 2.01
CA ILE A 190 11.85 -1.94 3.24
C ILE A 190 11.66 -3.43 2.92
N LYS A 191 10.84 -3.78 1.93
CA LYS A 191 10.65 -5.17 1.47
C LYS A 191 11.96 -5.76 0.91
N SER A 192 12.69 -4.97 0.13
CA SER A 192 14.02 -5.34 -0.39
C SER A 192 14.99 -5.65 0.75
N LEU A 193 15.00 -4.81 1.79
CA LEU A 193 15.80 -5.03 3.00
C LEU A 193 15.35 -6.31 3.75
N ALA A 194 14.05 -6.57 3.84
CA ALA A 194 13.53 -7.78 4.47
C ALA A 194 14.00 -9.06 3.76
N ILE A 195 14.01 -9.06 2.41
CA ILE A 195 14.54 -10.18 1.61
C ILE A 195 16.04 -10.36 1.90
N ALA A 196 16.82 -9.28 1.88
CA ALA A 196 18.25 -9.32 2.13
C ALA A 196 18.57 -9.90 3.52
N ILE A 197 17.88 -9.41 4.56
CA ILE A 197 18.01 -9.92 5.93
C ILE A 197 17.60 -11.40 5.99
N GLY A 198 16.49 -11.78 5.36
CA GLY A 198 16.01 -13.16 5.27
C GLY A 198 17.05 -14.09 4.66
N PHE A 199 17.70 -13.66 3.57
CA PHE A 199 18.77 -14.40 2.91
C PHE A 199 20.00 -14.57 3.81
N ILE A 200 20.46 -13.50 4.47
CA ILE A 200 21.60 -13.53 5.41
C ILE A 200 21.31 -14.46 6.60
N ILE A 201 20.10 -14.42 7.16
CA ILE A 201 19.70 -15.31 8.27
C ILE A 201 19.71 -16.77 7.82
N ASN A 202 19.24 -17.05 6.59
CA ASN A 202 19.16 -18.39 6.02
C ASN A 202 20.51 -18.94 5.56
N ASN A 203 21.46 -18.08 5.19
CA ASN A 203 22.79 -18.49 4.75
C ASN A 203 23.57 -19.07 5.95
N LYS A 204 23.21 -20.29 6.36
CA LYS A 204 24.07 -21.16 7.14
C LYS A 204 25.25 -21.41 6.23
N LYS A 205 26.43 -20.90 6.59
CA LYS A 205 27.68 -21.45 6.06
C LYS A 205 27.51 -22.97 6.13
N LYS A 206 27.41 -23.63 4.97
CA LYS A 206 27.83 -25.02 4.83
C LYS A 206 29.30 -25.00 5.22
N LYS A 207 29.61 -24.95 6.53
CA LYS A 207 30.84 -25.54 7.00
C LYS A 207 30.65 -26.99 6.60
N LYS A 208 31.19 -27.34 5.43
CA LYS A 208 31.58 -28.72 5.15
C LYS A 208 32.34 -29.10 6.42
N LYS A 209 31.71 -29.85 7.33
CA LYS A 209 32.49 -30.69 8.22
C LYS A 209 33.19 -31.60 7.22
N LEU A 210 34.42 -31.26 6.85
CA LEU A 210 35.35 -32.22 6.30
C LEU A 210 35.31 -33.34 7.32
N ARG A 211 34.52 -34.38 7.02
CA ARG A 211 34.45 -35.55 7.88
C ARG A 211 35.73 -36.27 7.54
N VAL A 212 36.80 -35.89 8.24
CA VAL A 212 38.03 -36.65 8.20
C VAL A 212 37.67 -38.01 8.79
N LYS A 213 37.57 -39.01 7.92
CA LYS A 213 37.31 -40.38 8.35
C LYS A 213 38.68 -41.05 8.40
N TYR A 214 39.08 -41.50 9.58
CA TYR A 214 40.30 -42.31 9.69
C TYR A 214 40.04 -43.64 8.99
N ASN A 215 40.77 -43.90 7.91
CA ASN A 215 40.67 -45.16 7.20
C ASN A 215 41.63 -46.16 7.84
N LYS A 216 41.09 -47.15 8.56
CA LYS A 216 41.87 -48.13 9.32
C LYS A 216 42.65 -49.10 8.42
N SER A 217 42.23 -49.29 7.16
CA SER A 217 42.94 -50.18 6.23
C SER A 217 44.14 -49.53 5.57
N SER A 218 44.15 -48.19 5.42
CA SER A 218 45.23 -47.45 4.78
C SER A 218 46.09 -46.64 5.75
N HIS A 219 45.74 -46.62 7.05
CA HIS A 219 46.35 -45.77 8.07
C HIS A 219 46.47 -44.29 7.65
N ARG A 220 45.56 -43.80 6.80
CA ARG A 220 45.53 -42.41 6.32
C ARG A 220 44.22 -41.72 6.71
N LEU A 221 44.33 -40.42 6.96
CA LEU A 221 43.20 -39.53 7.15
C LEU A 221 42.67 -39.15 5.76
N GLU A 222 41.49 -39.65 5.40
CA GLU A 222 40.84 -39.26 4.15
C GLU A 222 39.88 -38.10 4.41
N ILE A 223 40.03 -37.05 3.62
CA ILE A 223 39.15 -35.89 3.61
C ILE A 223 38.01 -36.19 2.62
N LYS A 224 36.78 -36.38 3.13
CA LYS A 224 35.55 -36.35 2.32
C LYS A 224 34.91 -34.96 2.32
#